data_AF-D0WJ31-F1
#
_entry.id   AF-D0WJ31-F1
#
_cell.length_a   1.000
_cell.length_b   1.000
_cell.length_c   1.000
_cell.angle_alpha   90.00
_cell.angle_beta   90.00
_cell.angle_gamma   90.00
#
_symmetry.space_group_name_H-M   'P 1'
#
loop_
_entity.id
_entity.type
_entity.pdbx_description
1 polymer ?
#
loop_
_entity_poly.entity_id
_entity_poly.type
_entity_poly.pdbx_seq_one_letter_code
_entity_poly.pdbx_strand_id
1 'polypeptide(L)'
;MFALLAAGTYNRGARQPAPASRGKVPAIPDLSRRRFLTISAAATLAGVAAVATSACASHTRGGTEMPSRILRGVTVDSLDDIEETAAVLSSSANRLTVRLIMDSERPLEDCVRAVAALKPHADIMIQVIDSTDLPDRSASWIAKRTRDAMDAFGDDITLWEIGNELNGSWAGSSPSQINAKARAAYDVVRAAGGRTAVTFNYWSSHDCYDQPWEATLPYARQAAASVPDVDCVFLSVYETACSPAQHPSAEELASALNGLGEIYPDACLGIGEIGAQGVDDGLASNPSMPEKERLATYYYGLHDDIAAQVGPRYVGGYFWWYFYEDAVDTPEESSLWPTLDALLNDL
;
A
#
# COMPACT_ATOMS: atom_id res chain seq x y z
N MET A 1 35.85 -27.51 -21.24
CA MET A 1 35.63 -26.06 -21.05
C MET A 1 34.13 -25.83 -21.08
N PHE A 2 33.54 -25.72 -19.89
CA PHE A 2 32.13 -25.44 -19.66
C PHE A 2 31.91 -23.93 -19.59
N ALA A 3 30.86 -23.42 -20.24
CA ALA A 3 29.88 -22.49 -19.66
C ALA A 3 28.90 -22.07 -20.77
N LEU A 4 27.67 -22.56 -20.72
CA LEU A 4 26.52 -21.89 -21.30
C LEU A 4 25.75 -21.26 -20.14
N LEU A 5 25.57 -19.94 -20.20
CA LEU A 5 24.70 -19.15 -19.34
C LEU A 5 23.25 -19.56 -19.62
N ALA A 6 22.55 -20.01 -18.58
CA ALA A 6 21.10 -20.08 -18.58
C ALA A 6 20.59 -18.74 -18.02
N ALA A 7 20.00 -17.92 -18.88
CA ALA A 7 19.18 -16.79 -18.48
C ALA A 7 17.93 -17.37 -17.80
N GLY A 8 17.79 -17.14 -16.49
CA GLY A 8 16.57 -17.41 -15.76
C GLY A 8 15.56 -16.32 -16.05
N THR A 9 14.46 -16.68 -16.72
CA THR A 9 13.26 -15.84 -16.80
C THR A 9 12.65 -15.72 -15.40
N TYR A 10 12.82 -14.56 -14.78
CA TYR A 10 12.15 -14.20 -13.52
C TYR A 10 10.67 -13.87 -13.81
N ASN A 11 9.79 -14.34 -12.94
CA ASN A 11 8.35 -14.18 -13.05
C ASN A 11 7.99 -12.79 -12.50
N ARG A 12 7.40 -11.94 -13.35
CA ARG A 12 7.02 -10.54 -13.05
C ARG A 12 5.78 -10.47 -12.14
N GLY A 13 5.73 -9.40 -11.32
CA GLY A 13 4.51 -8.74 -10.84
C GLY A 13 3.77 -9.38 -9.65
N ALA A 14 3.43 -8.55 -8.66
CA ALA A 14 2.45 -8.86 -7.62
C ALA A 14 1.09 -9.19 -8.26
N ARG A 15 0.47 -10.29 -7.84
CA ARG A 15 -0.69 -10.88 -8.52
C ARG A 15 -1.99 -10.54 -7.80
N GLN A 16 -2.76 -9.59 -8.30
CA GLN A 16 -4.16 -9.49 -7.89
C GLN A 16 -4.99 -10.57 -8.61
N PRO A 17 -5.70 -11.45 -7.88
CA PRO A 17 -6.61 -12.40 -8.52
C PRO A 17 -7.86 -11.68 -9.02
N ALA A 18 -8.23 -11.89 -10.29
CA ALA A 18 -9.51 -11.41 -10.82
C ALA A 18 -10.71 -11.89 -10.00
N PRO A 19 -11.79 -11.09 -9.90
CA PRO A 19 -13.02 -11.49 -9.21
C PRO A 19 -13.58 -12.76 -9.86
N ALA A 20 -13.82 -13.77 -9.04
CA ALA A 20 -14.26 -15.08 -9.50
C ALA A 20 -15.62 -14.98 -10.24
N SER A 21 -15.64 -15.34 -11.51
CA SER A 21 -16.90 -15.48 -12.26
C SER A 21 -17.82 -16.49 -11.55
N ARG A 22 -19.05 -16.06 -11.26
CA ARG A 22 -20.07 -16.78 -10.47
C ARG A 22 -20.25 -18.22 -10.95
N GLY A 23 -19.73 -19.18 -10.19
CA GLY A 23 -20.05 -20.60 -10.27
C GLY A 23 -20.63 -21.10 -8.95
N LYS A 24 -21.86 -21.61 -8.96
CA LYS A 24 -22.56 -22.17 -7.79
C LYS A 24 -21.70 -23.20 -7.04
N VAL A 25 -21.38 -22.94 -5.79
CA VAL A 25 -20.75 -23.91 -4.88
C VAL A 25 -21.84 -24.82 -4.27
N PRO A 26 -21.72 -26.16 -4.32
CA PRO A 26 -22.59 -27.07 -3.57
C PRO A 26 -22.24 -27.07 -2.09
N ALA A 27 -23.25 -27.19 -1.24
CA ALA A 27 -23.12 -27.28 0.22
C ALA A 27 -22.25 -28.47 0.68
N ILE A 28 -21.38 -28.23 1.67
CA ILE A 28 -20.61 -29.26 2.39
C ILE A 28 -21.09 -29.29 3.86
N PRO A 29 -21.24 -30.47 4.49
CA PRO A 29 -22.07 -30.64 5.68
C PRO A 29 -21.35 -30.38 7.02
N ASP A 30 -22.21 -30.06 8.00
CA ASP A 30 -21.98 -29.91 9.43
C ASP A 30 -21.26 -31.13 10.06
N LEU A 31 -20.14 -30.88 10.75
CA LEU A 31 -19.52 -31.80 11.68
C LEU A 31 -19.33 -31.14 13.04
N SER A 32 -20.43 -31.12 13.78
CA SER A 32 -20.45 -30.95 15.23
C SER A 32 -19.57 -31.96 16.00
N ARG A 33 -19.12 -31.49 17.17
CA ARG A 33 -18.62 -32.19 18.38
C ARG A 33 -17.15 -32.64 18.40
N ARG A 34 -16.40 -32.00 19.32
CA ARG A 34 -15.85 -32.66 20.52
C ARG A 34 -15.61 -31.66 21.65
N ARG A 35 -15.86 -32.14 22.87
CA ARG A 35 -15.98 -31.40 24.13
C ARG A 35 -14.69 -31.52 24.97
N PHE A 36 -14.40 -30.42 25.67
CA PHE A 36 -13.73 -30.25 26.98
C PHE A 36 -12.45 -31.02 27.32
N LEU A 37 -11.42 -30.28 27.74
CA LEU A 37 -10.83 -30.46 29.07
C LEU A 37 -10.15 -29.17 29.56
N THR A 38 -10.68 -28.61 30.65
CA THR A 38 -10.12 -27.54 31.49
C THR A 38 -9.06 -28.10 32.43
N ILE A 39 -7.91 -27.45 32.55
CA ILE A 39 -7.02 -27.59 33.71
C ILE A 39 -6.62 -26.19 34.18
N SER A 40 -7.09 -25.84 35.38
CA SER A 40 -6.64 -24.69 36.16
C SER A 40 -5.35 -25.03 36.89
N ALA A 41 -4.40 -24.11 36.91
CA ALA A 41 -3.37 -24.06 37.94
C ALA A 41 -3.06 -22.59 38.28
N ALA A 42 -3.35 -22.22 39.52
CA ALA A 42 -3.00 -20.94 40.12
C ALA A 42 -1.58 -20.99 40.69
N ALA A 43 -0.84 -19.89 40.57
CA ALA A 43 0.33 -19.61 41.40
C ALA A 43 0.48 -18.09 41.59
N THR A 44 0.12 -17.61 42.78
CA THR A 44 0.66 -16.41 43.45
C THR A 44 1.99 -16.81 44.13
N LEU A 45 3.01 -15.99 44.39
CA LEU A 45 3.07 -14.59 44.80
C LEU A 45 4.55 -14.08 44.75
N ALA A 46 4.70 -12.76 44.73
CA ALA A 46 5.78 -11.93 45.30
C ALA A 46 7.06 -11.65 44.47
N GLY A 47 7.27 -10.36 44.19
CA GLY A 47 8.53 -9.81 43.66
C GLY A 47 8.52 -8.29 43.53
N VAL A 48 8.80 -7.60 44.63
CA VAL A 48 9.44 -6.28 44.81
C VAL A 48 9.16 -5.16 43.78
N ALA A 49 8.46 -4.11 44.23
CA ALA A 49 8.34 -2.84 43.53
C ALA A 49 9.67 -2.06 43.57
N ALA A 50 10.31 -1.90 42.41
CA ALA A 50 11.36 -0.91 42.20
C ALA A 50 10.73 0.31 41.52
N VAL A 51 10.61 1.42 42.28
CA VAL A 51 10.23 2.73 41.73
C VAL A 51 11.45 3.29 41.01
N ALA A 52 11.53 3.05 39.70
CA ALA A 52 12.42 3.79 38.82
C ALA A 52 11.68 5.04 38.36
N THR A 53 12.05 6.20 38.94
CA THR A 53 11.68 7.51 38.39
C THR A 53 12.41 7.69 37.07
N SER A 54 11.83 7.19 35.98
CA SER A 54 12.26 7.53 34.64
C SER A 54 11.75 8.93 34.36
N ALA A 55 12.65 9.91 34.34
CA ALA A 55 12.35 11.24 33.84
C ALA A 55 11.81 11.08 32.42
N CYS A 56 10.56 11.50 32.19
CA CYS A 56 9.99 11.62 30.86
C CYS A 56 10.81 12.67 30.09
N ALA A 57 11.86 12.22 29.42
CA ALA A 57 12.41 12.95 28.28
C ALA A 57 11.32 12.89 27.22
N SER A 58 10.50 13.94 27.17
CA SER A 58 9.64 14.25 26.05
C SER A 58 10.52 14.31 24.81
N HIS A 59 10.58 13.20 24.08
CA HIS A 59 11.08 13.20 22.72
C HIS A 59 10.05 13.98 21.92
N THR A 60 10.32 15.26 21.74
CA THR A 60 9.73 16.05 20.66
C THR A 60 9.88 15.19 19.40
N ARG A 61 8.74 14.76 18.83
CA ARG A 61 8.68 14.14 17.50
C ARG A 61 9.62 14.94 16.61
N GLY A 62 10.66 14.30 16.08
CA GLY A 62 11.50 14.85 15.03
C GLY A 62 10.65 14.98 13.77
N GLY A 63 9.72 15.94 13.79
CA GLY A 63 8.82 16.23 12.71
C GLY A 63 9.59 17.00 11.66
N THR A 64 10.21 16.29 10.73
CA THR A 64 10.18 16.77 9.36
C THR A 64 8.70 16.88 9.01
N GLU A 65 8.18 18.10 8.98
CA GLU A 65 6.89 18.43 8.37
C GLU A 65 6.79 17.68 7.04
N MET A 66 5.61 17.13 6.67
CA MET A 66 5.50 16.41 5.37
C MET A 66 6.08 17.32 4.28
N PRO A 67 7.15 16.91 3.58
CA PRO A 67 7.65 17.67 2.44
C PRO A 67 6.54 17.70 1.40
N SER A 68 6.17 18.90 0.95
CA SER A 68 5.00 19.15 0.09
C SER A 68 3.65 18.73 0.71
N ARG A 69 2.66 19.63 0.66
CA ARG A 69 1.27 19.25 0.99
C ARG A 69 0.69 18.25 -0.03
N ILE A 70 1.32 18.11 -1.19
CA ILE A 70 0.84 17.30 -2.30
C ILE A 70 1.87 16.21 -2.60
N LEU A 71 1.46 14.95 -2.42
CA LEU A 71 2.18 13.77 -2.88
C LEU A 71 1.91 13.61 -4.38
N ARG A 72 2.98 13.65 -5.17
CA ARG A 72 2.98 13.41 -6.62
C ARG A 72 3.45 11.97 -6.85
N GLY A 73 2.51 11.03 -6.82
CA GLY A 73 2.81 9.61 -6.61
C GLY A 73 3.08 8.81 -7.88
N VAL A 74 4.10 7.95 -7.85
CA VAL A 74 4.27 6.80 -8.77
C VAL A 74 4.69 5.56 -7.98
N THR A 75 4.28 4.36 -8.42
CA THR A 75 4.66 3.09 -7.76
C THR A 75 5.82 2.43 -8.50
N VAL A 76 6.87 2.06 -7.77
CA VAL A 76 7.97 1.24 -8.30
C VAL A 76 7.80 -0.15 -7.69
N ASP A 77 7.17 -1.03 -8.44
CA ASP A 77 6.85 -2.42 -8.08
C ASP A 77 7.92 -3.42 -8.54
N SER A 78 8.72 -3.04 -9.54
CA SER A 78 9.95 -3.73 -9.93
C SER A 78 11.19 -2.99 -9.41
N LEU A 79 12.16 -3.77 -8.97
CA LEU A 79 13.49 -3.29 -8.55
C LEU A 79 14.55 -3.56 -9.63
N ASP A 80 14.13 -3.99 -10.81
CA ASP A 80 14.97 -4.10 -12.00
C ASP A 80 15.13 -2.71 -12.66
N ASP A 81 16.22 -2.49 -13.40
CA ASP A 81 16.52 -1.23 -14.10
C ASP A 81 16.30 0.03 -13.23
N ILE A 82 16.80 -0.04 -11.98
CA ILE A 82 16.52 0.97 -10.96
C ILE A 82 17.24 2.30 -11.24
N GLU A 83 18.38 2.25 -11.92
CA GLU A 83 19.12 3.41 -12.42
C GLU A 83 18.36 4.10 -13.56
N GLU A 84 17.74 3.34 -14.47
CA GLU A 84 16.85 3.85 -15.51
C GLU A 84 15.60 4.47 -14.90
N THR A 85 15.00 3.80 -13.90
CA THR A 85 13.89 4.34 -13.11
C THR A 85 14.27 5.68 -12.47
N ALA A 86 15.44 5.76 -11.82
CA ALA A 86 15.94 6.99 -11.24
C ALA A 86 16.18 8.09 -12.30
N ALA A 87 16.64 7.74 -13.49
CA ALA A 87 16.82 8.68 -14.60
C ALA A 87 15.49 9.26 -15.06
N VAL A 88 14.44 8.44 -15.24
CA VAL A 88 13.09 8.90 -15.59
C VAL A 88 12.57 9.86 -14.52
N LEU A 89 12.63 9.48 -13.24
CA LEU A 89 12.19 10.33 -12.13
C LEU A 89 12.96 11.66 -12.07
N SER A 90 14.26 11.65 -12.36
CA SER A 90 15.10 12.85 -12.35
C SER A 90 14.76 13.85 -13.45
N SER A 91 14.03 13.42 -14.48
CA SER A 91 13.59 14.30 -15.58
C SER A 91 12.36 15.15 -15.22
N SER A 92 11.64 14.80 -14.14
CA SER A 92 10.49 15.56 -13.70
C SER A 92 10.88 16.92 -13.12
N ALA A 93 10.10 17.96 -13.43
CA ALA A 93 10.36 19.31 -12.92
C ALA A 93 10.07 19.42 -11.41
N ASN A 94 9.10 18.67 -10.91
CA ASN A 94 8.78 18.57 -9.48
C ASN A 94 9.38 17.31 -8.87
N ARG A 95 9.70 17.40 -7.57
CA ARG A 95 10.10 16.22 -6.79
C ARG A 95 8.89 15.31 -6.59
N LEU A 96 9.01 14.07 -7.07
CA LEU A 96 7.96 13.05 -6.95
C LEU A 96 8.04 12.31 -5.61
N THR A 97 6.96 11.60 -5.27
CA THR A 97 6.92 10.60 -4.21
C THR A 97 6.84 9.21 -4.83
N VAL A 98 7.89 8.40 -4.64
CA VAL A 98 7.91 7.00 -5.07
C VAL A 98 7.32 6.14 -3.98
N ARG A 99 6.29 5.36 -4.30
CA ARG A 99 5.86 4.21 -3.53
C ARG A 99 6.67 3.00 -3.96
N LEU A 100 7.69 2.64 -3.18
CA LEU A 100 8.60 1.54 -3.49
C LEU A 100 8.11 0.26 -2.80
N ILE A 101 7.90 -0.80 -3.57
CA ILE A 101 7.49 -2.10 -3.04
C ILE A 101 8.71 -2.88 -2.56
N MET A 102 8.68 -3.32 -1.31
CA MET A 102 9.66 -4.29 -0.82
C MET A 102 9.25 -5.71 -1.21
N ASP A 103 9.48 -6.09 -2.48
CA ASP A 103 9.21 -7.44 -3.01
C ASP A 103 9.64 -8.53 -2.02
N SER A 104 8.67 -9.31 -1.55
CA SER A 104 8.86 -10.25 -0.44
C SER A 104 9.71 -11.47 -0.81
N GLU A 105 9.90 -11.72 -2.11
CA GLU A 105 10.75 -12.78 -2.67
C GLU A 105 12.18 -12.31 -2.96
N ARG A 106 12.44 -10.99 -2.92
CA ARG A 106 13.78 -10.42 -3.09
C ARG A 106 14.52 -10.18 -1.77
N PRO A 107 15.86 -10.29 -1.78
CA PRO A 107 16.70 -9.93 -0.65
C PRO A 107 16.60 -8.43 -0.35
N LEU A 108 16.70 -8.06 0.93
CA LEU A 108 16.56 -6.66 1.37
C LEU A 108 17.64 -5.76 0.77
N GLU A 109 18.83 -6.31 0.48
CA GLU A 109 19.95 -5.63 -0.16
C GLU A 109 19.59 -5.03 -1.52
N ASP A 110 18.63 -5.60 -2.24
CA ASP A 110 18.15 -5.04 -3.50
C ASP A 110 17.34 -3.76 -3.24
N CYS A 111 16.52 -3.75 -2.19
CA CYS A 111 15.80 -2.56 -1.76
C CYS A 111 16.75 -1.47 -1.23
N VAL A 112 17.82 -1.85 -0.52
CA VAL A 112 18.87 -0.89 -0.08
C VAL A 112 19.47 -0.16 -1.29
N ARG A 113 19.81 -0.89 -2.37
CA ARG A 113 20.34 -0.27 -3.60
C ARG A 113 19.30 0.66 -4.24
N ALA A 114 18.05 0.22 -4.30
CA ALA A 114 16.98 1.02 -4.88
C ALA A 114 16.73 2.32 -4.10
N VAL A 115 16.65 2.26 -2.77
CA VAL A 115 16.50 3.46 -1.93
C VAL A 115 17.65 4.43 -2.18
N ALA A 116 18.89 3.94 -2.22
CA ALA A 116 20.06 4.78 -2.47
C ALA A 116 20.03 5.45 -3.87
N ALA A 117 19.54 4.75 -4.90
CA ALA A 117 19.42 5.29 -6.26
C ALA A 117 18.27 6.31 -6.39
N LEU A 118 17.15 6.07 -5.73
CA LEU A 118 15.93 6.90 -5.86
C LEU A 118 15.93 8.14 -4.96
N LYS A 119 16.48 8.04 -3.75
CA LYS A 119 16.43 9.10 -2.73
C LYS A 119 16.88 10.49 -3.20
N PRO A 120 17.95 10.63 -4.04
CA PRO A 120 18.35 11.93 -4.56
C PRO A 120 17.26 12.62 -5.39
N HIS A 121 16.37 11.85 -6.02
CA HIS A 121 15.41 12.34 -7.02
C HIS A 121 13.96 12.35 -6.52
N ALA A 122 13.62 11.51 -5.53
CA ALA A 122 12.26 11.39 -5.02
C ALA A 122 12.19 11.23 -3.50
N ASP A 123 11.06 11.63 -2.92
CA ASP A 123 10.67 11.18 -1.58
C ASP A 123 10.16 9.75 -1.66
N ILE A 124 10.43 8.94 -0.63
CA ILE A 124 10.15 7.50 -0.69
C ILE A 124 9.11 7.14 0.36
N MET A 125 8.02 6.53 -0.10
CA MET A 125 7.12 5.74 0.72
C MET A 125 7.45 4.26 0.51
N ILE A 126 7.75 3.54 1.58
CA ILE A 126 7.99 2.09 1.51
C ILE A 126 6.66 1.35 1.73
N GLN A 127 6.27 0.51 0.78
CA GLN A 127 5.27 -0.53 1.01
C GLN A 127 5.96 -1.75 1.63
N VAL A 128 5.63 -2.03 2.90
CA VAL A 128 6.32 -3.08 3.67
C VAL A 128 6.13 -4.46 3.07
N ILE A 129 4.92 -4.73 2.58
CA ILE A 129 4.55 -5.99 1.95
C ILE A 129 3.32 -5.74 1.09
N ASP A 130 3.30 -6.35 -0.08
CA ASP A 130 2.15 -6.34 -0.95
C ASP A 130 0.97 -7.12 -0.34
N SER A 131 -0.25 -6.67 -0.63
CA SER A 131 -1.46 -7.29 -0.08
C SER A 131 -1.63 -8.74 -0.58
N THR A 132 -1.13 -9.08 -1.75
CA THR A 132 -1.19 -10.42 -2.35
C THR A 132 -0.18 -11.39 -1.73
N ASP A 133 0.91 -10.88 -1.17
CA ASP A 133 1.92 -11.65 -0.43
C ASP A 133 1.59 -11.83 1.05
N LEU A 134 0.67 -11.00 1.59
CA LEU A 134 0.28 -11.06 3.00
C LEU A 134 -0.07 -12.48 3.45
N PRO A 135 -0.93 -13.27 2.76
CA PRO A 135 -1.33 -14.61 3.19
C PRO A 135 -0.16 -15.53 3.55
N ASP A 136 0.93 -15.45 2.78
CA ASP A 136 2.08 -16.36 2.89
C ASP A 136 3.10 -15.95 3.95
N ARG A 137 2.91 -14.77 4.56
CA ARG A 137 3.81 -14.26 5.60
C ARG A 137 3.16 -14.26 6.99
N SER A 138 3.98 -14.53 8.00
CA SER A 138 3.59 -14.41 9.42
C SER A 138 3.78 -12.98 9.91
N ALA A 139 3.04 -12.60 10.97
CA ALA A 139 3.24 -11.31 11.64
C ALA A 139 4.69 -11.15 12.16
N SER A 140 5.31 -12.22 12.66
CA SER A 140 6.72 -12.20 13.09
C SER A 140 7.69 -11.98 11.93
N TRP A 141 7.39 -12.52 10.75
CA TRP A 141 8.21 -12.30 9.56
C TRP A 141 8.13 -10.82 9.14
N ILE A 142 6.92 -10.26 9.14
CA ILE A 142 6.70 -8.84 8.80
C ILE A 142 7.43 -7.94 9.78
N ALA A 143 7.25 -8.14 11.10
CA ALA A 143 7.97 -7.35 12.11
C ALA A 143 9.49 -7.45 11.96
N LYS A 144 10.03 -8.63 11.62
CA LYS A 144 11.47 -8.77 11.39
C LYS A 144 11.90 -7.98 10.15
N ARG A 145 11.22 -8.17 9.02
CA ARG A 145 11.56 -7.48 7.76
C ARG A 145 11.45 -5.97 7.88
N THR A 146 10.40 -5.46 8.52
CA THR A 146 10.25 -4.02 8.80
C THR A 146 11.42 -3.50 9.64
N ARG A 147 11.86 -4.25 10.65
CA ARG A 147 12.97 -3.83 11.52
C ARG A 147 14.29 -3.81 10.76
N ASP A 148 14.57 -4.87 10.00
CA ASP A 148 15.77 -4.95 9.18
C ASP A 148 15.81 -3.79 8.16
N ALA A 149 14.68 -3.44 7.53
CA ALA A 149 14.56 -2.32 6.60
C ALA A 149 14.79 -0.96 7.29
N MET A 150 14.18 -0.74 8.46
CA MET A 150 14.38 0.49 9.24
C MET A 150 15.84 0.65 9.69
N ASP A 151 16.47 -0.43 10.13
CA ASP A 151 17.88 -0.42 10.52
C ASP A 151 18.81 -0.14 9.32
N ALA A 152 18.42 -0.56 8.11
CA ALA A 152 19.24 -0.42 6.91
C ALA A 152 19.11 0.95 6.23
N PHE A 153 17.91 1.52 6.15
CA PHE A 153 17.64 2.74 5.38
C PHE A 153 16.51 3.62 5.97
N GLY A 154 16.17 3.43 7.25
CA GLY A 154 15.05 4.11 7.90
C GLY A 154 15.06 5.64 7.81
N ASP A 155 16.25 6.23 7.89
CA ASP A 155 16.45 7.69 7.87
C ASP A 155 16.17 8.32 6.49
N ASP A 156 16.16 7.52 5.43
CA ASP A 156 15.90 7.99 4.06
C ASP A 156 14.42 7.97 3.68
N ILE A 157 13.57 7.33 4.49
CA ILE A 157 12.17 7.05 4.17
C ILE A 157 11.23 8.12 4.75
N THR A 158 10.35 8.64 3.90
CA THR A 158 9.36 9.67 4.28
C THR A 158 8.15 9.05 4.97
N LEU A 159 7.69 7.89 4.50
CA LEU A 159 6.46 7.24 4.94
C LEU A 159 6.56 5.72 4.83
N TRP A 160 6.00 4.99 5.79
CA TRP A 160 5.93 3.53 5.77
C TRP A 160 4.48 3.10 5.63
N GLU A 161 4.12 2.55 4.48
CA GLU A 161 2.85 1.88 4.30
C GLU A 161 2.90 0.51 4.97
N ILE A 162 2.31 0.45 6.15
CA ILE A 162 2.33 -0.69 7.07
C ILE A 162 1.21 -1.70 6.78
N GLY A 163 0.34 -1.39 5.82
CA GLY A 163 -0.78 -2.21 5.44
C GLY A 163 -1.35 -1.76 4.11
N ASN A 164 -1.12 -2.56 3.08
CA ASN A 164 -1.71 -2.35 1.77
C ASN A 164 -3.07 -3.06 1.67
N GLU A 165 -4.04 -2.38 1.07
CA GLU A 165 -5.36 -2.91 0.69
C GLU A 165 -6.00 -3.83 1.75
N LEU A 166 -5.95 -3.42 3.01
CA LEU A 166 -6.20 -4.34 4.14
C LEU A 166 -7.60 -4.97 4.15
N ASN A 167 -8.56 -4.31 3.51
CA ASN A 167 -9.91 -4.81 3.36
C ASN A 167 -10.08 -5.79 2.19
N GLY A 168 -9.06 -6.14 1.41
CA GLY A 168 -9.17 -7.13 0.34
C GLY A 168 -9.26 -8.57 0.87
N SER A 169 -10.13 -9.38 0.27
CA SER A 169 -10.26 -10.81 0.61
C SER A 169 -9.01 -11.64 0.27
N TRP A 170 -8.19 -11.17 -0.67
CA TRP A 170 -6.90 -11.78 -0.99
C TRP A 170 -5.83 -11.54 0.07
N ALA A 171 -5.95 -10.50 0.90
CA ALA A 171 -4.96 -10.17 1.93
C ALA A 171 -4.92 -11.18 3.10
N GLY A 172 -5.99 -11.96 3.28
CA GLY A 172 -6.05 -13.01 4.29
C GLY A 172 -7.45 -13.53 4.54
N SER A 173 -7.54 -14.48 5.47
CA SER A 173 -8.79 -15.22 5.74
C SER A 173 -9.75 -14.52 6.71
N SER A 174 -9.30 -13.46 7.40
CA SER A 174 -10.14 -12.69 8.32
C SER A 174 -9.51 -11.33 8.65
N PRO A 175 -10.32 -10.31 9.03
CA PRO A 175 -9.83 -9.02 9.49
C PRO A 175 -8.82 -9.14 10.65
N SER A 176 -9.05 -10.05 11.60
CA SER A 176 -8.12 -10.25 12.72
C SER A 176 -6.74 -10.73 12.28
N GLN A 177 -6.67 -11.61 11.28
CA GLN A 177 -5.40 -12.12 10.76
C GLN A 177 -4.64 -11.02 10.01
N ILE A 178 -5.36 -10.28 9.15
CA ILE A 178 -4.80 -9.19 8.34
C ILE A 178 -4.31 -8.07 9.27
N ASN A 179 -5.14 -7.64 10.22
CA ASN A 179 -4.80 -6.56 11.14
C ASN A 179 -3.64 -6.92 12.07
N ALA A 180 -3.45 -8.19 12.43
CA ALA A 180 -2.28 -8.63 13.21
C ALA A 180 -0.96 -8.47 12.44
N LYS A 181 -1.01 -8.62 11.11
CA LYS A 181 0.15 -8.43 10.22
C LYS A 181 0.47 -6.94 10.05
N ALA A 182 -0.53 -6.11 9.78
CA ALA A 182 -0.35 -4.66 9.75
C ALA A 182 0.14 -4.10 11.08
N ARG A 183 -0.39 -4.61 12.20
CA ARG A 183 0.07 -4.28 13.56
C ARG A 183 1.55 -4.56 13.76
N ALA A 184 2.05 -5.67 13.22
CA ALA A 184 3.43 -6.08 13.38
C ALA A 184 4.41 -5.08 12.71
N ALA A 185 4.04 -4.54 11.54
CA ALA A 185 4.79 -3.46 10.89
C ALA A 185 4.63 -2.14 11.67
N TYR A 186 3.40 -1.79 12.06
CA TYR A 186 3.08 -0.60 12.85
C TYR A 186 3.95 -0.47 14.10
N ASP A 187 4.01 -1.52 14.94
CA ASP A 187 4.75 -1.48 16.19
C ASP A 187 6.24 -1.18 15.98
N VAL A 188 6.84 -1.73 14.91
CA VAL A 188 8.24 -1.50 14.57
C VAL A 188 8.45 -0.06 14.11
N VAL A 189 7.66 0.39 13.14
CA VAL A 189 7.79 1.75 12.59
C VAL A 189 7.61 2.80 13.68
N ARG A 190 6.59 2.64 14.53
CA ARG A 190 6.30 3.59 15.62
C ARG A 190 7.37 3.57 16.70
N ALA A 191 7.93 2.40 17.04
CA ALA A 191 9.02 2.31 18.00
C ALA A 191 10.30 3.02 17.50
N ALA A 192 10.53 3.04 16.19
CA ALA A 192 11.61 3.77 15.55
C ALA A 192 11.29 5.26 15.28
N GLY A 193 10.07 5.72 15.59
CA GLY A 193 9.64 7.09 15.34
C GLY A 193 9.28 7.40 13.88
N GLY A 194 9.16 6.38 13.02
CA GLY A 194 8.77 6.53 11.63
C GLY A 194 7.29 6.91 11.46
N ARG A 195 6.99 7.50 10.28
CA ARG A 195 5.63 7.87 9.88
C ARG A 195 4.94 6.70 9.21
N THR A 196 3.66 6.52 9.49
CA THR A 196 2.88 5.34 9.08
C THR A 196 1.75 5.70 8.13
N ALA A 197 1.49 4.83 7.16
CA ALA A 197 0.35 4.89 6.27
C ALA A 197 -0.36 3.55 6.15
N VAL A 198 -1.66 3.60 5.85
CA VAL A 198 -2.47 2.42 5.49
C VAL A 198 -3.29 2.73 4.26
N THR A 199 -3.48 1.71 3.41
CA THR A 199 -4.27 1.80 2.18
C THR A 199 -5.46 0.84 2.27
N PHE A 200 -6.62 1.31 1.84
CA PHE A 200 -7.85 0.51 1.76
C PHE A 200 -8.39 0.54 0.33
N ASN A 201 -8.89 -0.58 -0.17
CA ASN A 201 -9.65 -0.63 -1.41
C ASN A 201 -10.90 0.26 -1.32
N TYR A 202 -11.13 1.04 -2.36
CA TYR A 202 -12.41 1.68 -2.62
C TYR A 202 -13.33 0.71 -3.38
N TRP A 203 -14.54 0.56 -2.86
CA TRP A 203 -15.61 -0.22 -3.50
C TRP A 203 -16.84 0.65 -3.69
N SER A 204 -17.21 0.91 -4.94
CA SER A 204 -18.41 1.71 -5.27
C SER A 204 -19.72 1.08 -4.78
N SER A 205 -19.77 -0.24 -4.61
CA SER A 205 -20.96 -0.94 -4.13
C SER A 205 -20.62 -2.28 -3.47
N HIS A 206 -21.63 -2.88 -2.81
CA HIS A 206 -21.51 -4.23 -2.24
C HIS A 206 -21.28 -5.31 -3.30
N ASP A 207 -21.73 -5.10 -4.54
CA ASP A 207 -21.57 -6.08 -5.62
C ASP A 207 -20.12 -6.21 -6.11
N CYS A 208 -19.21 -5.34 -5.64
CA CYS A 208 -17.80 -5.34 -6.02
C CYS A 208 -16.91 -6.27 -5.20
N TYR A 209 -17.38 -6.81 -4.08
CA TYR A 209 -16.53 -7.58 -3.17
C TYR A 209 -17.18 -8.90 -2.73
N ASP A 210 -16.34 -9.87 -2.41
CA ASP A 210 -16.73 -11.26 -2.14
C ASP A 210 -17.12 -11.50 -0.68
N GLN A 211 -16.56 -10.71 0.23
CA GLN A 211 -16.65 -10.90 1.66
C GLN A 211 -17.26 -9.67 2.35
N PRO A 212 -18.15 -9.85 3.34
CA PRO A 212 -18.81 -8.72 4.00
C PRO A 212 -17.86 -7.72 4.68
N TRP A 213 -16.65 -8.16 5.04
CA TRP A 213 -15.67 -7.28 5.66
C TRP A 213 -15.00 -6.35 4.68
N GLU A 214 -15.07 -6.57 3.37
CA GLU A 214 -14.30 -5.78 2.40
C GLU A 214 -14.82 -4.34 2.25
N ALA A 215 -16.02 -4.05 2.77
CA ALA A 215 -16.54 -2.69 2.84
C ALA A 215 -15.54 -1.72 3.50
N THR A 216 -15.13 -0.68 2.77
CA THR A 216 -14.02 0.23 3.11
C THR A 216 -14.13 0.81 4.52
N LEU A 217 -15.21 1.56 4.82
CA LEU A 217 -15.36 2.23 6.12
C LEU A 217 -15.61 1.25 7.29
N PRO A 218 -16.48 0.23 7.16
CA PRO A 218 -16.62 -0.80 8.20
C PRO A 218 -15.32 -1.54 8.53
N TYR A 219 -14.50 -1.86 7.53
CA TYR A 219 -13.19 -2.47 7.76
C TYR A 219 -12.24 -1.48 8.44
N ALA A 220 -12.14 -0.25 7.94
CA ALA A 220 -11.25 0.76 8.48
C ALA A 220 -11.49 1.02 9.97
N ARG A 221 -12.75 1.01 10.44
CA ARG A 221 -13.09 1.10 11.88
C ARG A 221 -12.53 -0.06 12.69
N GLN A 222 -12.51 -1.28 12.14
CA GLN A 222 -11.90 -2.44 12.79
C GLN A 222 -10.37 -2.36 12.77
N ALA A 223 -9.79 -1.94 11.65
CA ALA A 223 -8.34 -1.76 11.50
C ALA A 223 -7.79 -0.72 12.48
N ALA A 224 -8.50 0.39 12.71
CA ALA A 224 -8.10 1.46 13.62
C ALA A 224 -7.91 1.00 15.07
N ALA A 225 -8.57 -0.09 15.49
CA ALA A 225 -8.33 -0.68 16.81
C ALA A 225 -6.95 -1.37 16.92
N SER A 226 -6.39 -1.82 15.81
CA SER A 226 -5.08 -2.47 15.73
C SER A 226 -3.97 -1.48 15.40
N VAL A 227 -4.20 -0.59 14.44
CA VAL A 227 -3.23 0.40 13.95
C VAL A 227 -3.77 1.82 14.12
N PRO A 228 -3.87 2.33 15.37
CA PRO A 228 -4.37 3.66 15.63
C PRO A 228 -3.35 4.74 15.22
N ASP A 229 -3.80 5.98 15.06
CA ASP A 229 -2.93 7.16 14.93
C ASP A 229 -1.90 7.08 13.78
N VAL A 230 -2.32 6.54 12.64
CA VAL A 230 -1.53 6.58 11.40
C VAL A 230 -1.39 8.01 10.89
N ASP A 231 -0.28 8.29 10.21
CA ASP A 231 0.03 9.64 9.73
C ASP A 231 -0.67 9.95 8.39
N CYS A 232 -0.98 8.91 7.60
CA CYS A 232 -1.73 9.01 6.35
C CYS A 232 -2.66 7.80 6.13
N VAL A 233 -3.77 8.03 5.43
CA VAL A 233 -4.70 6.99 5.00
C VAL A 233 -5.02 7.20 3.53
N PHE A 234 -4.96 6.11 2.76
CA PHE A 234 -5.15 6.17 1.33
C PHE A 234 -6.28 5.23 0.84
N LEU A 235 -6.85 5.59 -0.31
CA LEU A 235 -7.71 4.70 -1.11
C LEU A 235 -6.92 4.08 -2.26
N SER A 236 -7.04 2.77 -2.45
CA SER A 236 -6.72 2.10 -3.71
C SER A 236 -7.96 2.11 -4.62
N VAL A 237 -7.82 2.55 -5.87
CA VAL A 237 -8.93 2.77 -6.79
C VAL A 237 -8.61 2.19 -8.18
N TYR A 238 -9.27 1.08 -8.52
CA TYR A 238 -9.24 0.49 -9.87
C TYR A 238 -10.66 0.38 -10.44
N GLU A 239 -10.89 0.90 -11.65
CA GLU A 239 -12.21 0.84 -12.31
C GLU A 239 -12.68 -0.62 -12.51
N THR A 240 -11.75 -1.51 -12.83
CA THR A 240 -12.00 -2.92 -13.16
C THR A 240 -12.13 -3.85 -11.96
N ALA A 241 -11.97 -3.34 -10.74
CA ALA A 241 -12.19 -4.12 -9.52
C ALA A 241 -13.69 -4.45 -9.31
N CYS A 242 -14.60 -3.78 -10.02
CA CYS A 242 -16.04 -4.05 -10.01
C CYS A 242 -16.52 -4.61 -11.37
N SER A 243 -17.64 -5.34 -11.35
CA SER A 243 -18.37 -5.73 -12.57
C SER A 243 -19.86 -5.36 -12.46
N PRO A 244 -20.36 -4.38 -13.25
CA PRO A 244 -19.63 -3.56 -14.24
C PRO A 244 -18.55 -2.68 -13.61
N ALA A 245 -17.62 -2.18 -14.43
CA ALA A 245 -16.55 -1.31 -13.99
C ALA A 245 -17.09 -0.10 -13.21
N GLN A 246 -16.40 0.26 -12.13
CA GLN A 246 -16.72 1.44 -11.35
C GLN A 246 -16.07 2.69 -11.95
N HIS A 247 -16.77 3.82 -11.89
CA HIS A 247 -16.26 5.12 -12.34
C HIS A 247 -16.56 6.17 -11.27
N PRO A 248 -15.89 6.10 -10.09
CA PRO A 248 -16.22 6.96 -8.97
C PRO A 248 -15.89 8.42 -9.30
N SER A 249 -16.87 9.29 -9.05
CA SER A 249 -16.71 10.73 -9.14
C SER A 249 -15.82 11.30 -8.04
N ALA A 250 -15.37 12.55 -8.21
CA ALA A 250 -14.66 13.28 -7.16
C ALA A 250 -15.46 13.36 -5.85
N GLU A 251 -16.79 13.53 -5.93
CA GLU A 251 -17.67 13.57 -4.75
C GLU A 251 -17.70 12.22 -3.99
N GLU A 252 -17.77 11.10 -4.71
CA GLU A 252 -17.78 9.77 -4.09
C GLU A 252 -16.44 9.45 -3.42
N LEU A 253 -15.32 9.75 -4.08
CA LEU A 253 -13.99 9.59 -3.50
C LEU A 253 -13.79 10.52 -2.29
N ALA A 254 -14.19 11.79 -2.39
CA ALA A 254 -14.12 12.75 -1.28
C ALA A 254 -14.97 12.30 -0.09
N SER A 255 -16.16 11.76 -0.32
CA SER A 255 -17.03 11.19 0.72
C SER A 255 -16.37 10.02 1.44
N ALA A 256 -15.78 9.08 0.69
CA ALA A 256 -15.03 7.96 1.26
C ALA A 256 -13.82 8.43 2.08
N LEU A 257 -13.04 9.39 1.56
CA LEU A 257 -11.90 9.98 2.27
C LEU A 257 -12.31 10.71 3.54
N ASN A 258 -13.39 11.49 3.51
CA ASN A 258 -13.92 12.15 4.70
C ASN A 258 -14.37 11.14 5.75
N GLY A 259 -15.03 10.05 5.35
CA GLY A 259 -15.37 8.95 6.24
C GLY A 259 -14.14 8.29 6.87
N LEU A 260 -13.05 8.12 6.12
CA LEU A 260 -11.76 7.66 6.65
C LEU A 260 -11.15 8.69 7.61
N GLY A 261 -11.25 9.98 7.29
CA GLY A 261 -10.80 11.08 8.14
C GLY A 261 -11.60 11.28 9.42
N GLU A 262 -12.79 10.70 9.56
CA GLU A 262 -13.51 10.58 10.84
C GLU A 262 -12.95 9.44 11.71
N ILE A 263 -12.44 8.37 11.07
CA ILE A 263 -11.86 7.21 11.75
C ILE A 263 -10.42 7.52 12.19
N TYR A 264 -9.67 8.23 11.33
CA TYR A 264 -8.29 8.66 11.56
C TYR A 264 -8.22 10.20 11.53
N PRO A 265 -8.56 10.88 12.63
CA PRO A 265 -8.77 12.33 12.65
C PRO A 265 -7.54 13.16 12.31
N ASP A 266 -6.35 12.67 12.66
CA ASP A 266 -5.08 13.39 12.47
C ASP A 266 -4.34 12.99 11.19
N ALA A 267 -4.86 12.02 10.44
CA ALA A 267 -4.20 11.50 9.25
C ALA A 267 -4.36 12.45 8.04
N CYS A 268 -3.31 12.50 7.22
CA CYS A 268 -3.44 12.95 5.85
C CYS A 268 -4.31 11.96 5.04
N LEU A 269 -5.00 12.43 4.01
CA LEU A 269 -5.95 11.66 3.21
C LEU A 269 -5.55 11.72 1.74
N GLY A 270 -5.59 10.61 1.01
CA GLY A 270 -5.22 10.61 -0.40
C GLY A 270 -5.60 9.35 -1.17
N ILE A 271 -5.08 9.26 -2.39
CA ILE A 271 -5.23 8.10 -3.27
C ILE A 271 -3.88 7.38 -3.33
N GLY A 272 -3.86 6.14 -2.86
CA GLY A 272 -2.66 5.32 -2.66
C GLY A 272 -2.34 4.46 -3.87
N GLU A 273 -3.34 4.17 -4.71
CA GLU A 273 -3.18 3.40 -5.94
C GLU A 273 -4.21 3.82 -6.98
N ILE A 274 -3.74 3.93 -8.22
CA ILE A 274 -4.54 3.91 -9.44
C ILE A 274 -3.72 3.22 -10.53
N GLY A 275 -4.39 2.69 -11.56
CA GLY A 275 -3.68 2.11 -12.68
C GLY A 275 -4.63 1.49 -13.70
N ALA A 276 -4.05 1.00 -14.79
CA ALA A 276 -4.76 0.25 -15.81
C ALA A 276 -4.45 -1.24 -15.66
N GLN A 277 -5.37 -1.99 -15.07
CA GLN A 277 -5.22 -3.43 -14.89
C GLN A 277 -5.20 -4.17 -16.25
N GLY A 278 -4.46 -5.27 -16.32
CA GLY A 278 -4.28 -6.08 -17.51
C GLY A 278 -4.47 -7.58 -17.27
N VAL A 279 -3.84 -8.40 -18.12
CA VAL A 279 -3.99 -9.87 -18.06
C VAL A 279 -3.41 -10.48 -16.79
N ASP A 280 -2.37 -9.86 -16.24
CA ASP A 280 -1.71 -10.32 -15.01
C ASP A 280 -2.60 -10.09 -13.77
N ASP A 281 -3.54 -9.14 -13.86
CA ASP A 281 -4.62 -8.89 -12.88
C ASP A 281 -5.88 -9.71 -13.19
N GLY A 282 -5.79 -10.62 -14.16
CA GLY A 282 -6.85 -11.53 -14.57
C GLY A 282 -7.92 -10.93 -15.48
N LEU A 283 -7.63 -9.82 -16.16
CA LEU A 283 -8.46 -9.33 -17.26
C LEU A 283 -8.21 -10.10 -18.57
N ALA A 284 -9.12 -9.97 -19.52
CA ALA A 284 -9.03 -10.69 -20.80
C ALA A 284 -7.95 -10.16 -21.75
N SER A 285 -7.48 -8.93 -21.53
CA SER A 285 -6.50 -8.24 -22.38
C SER A 285 -5.75 -7.17 -21.58
N ASN A 286 -4.55 -6.83 -22.04
CA ASN A 286 -3.82 -5.68 -21.52
C ASN A 286 -4.46 -4.37 -21.97
N PRO A 287 -4.38 -3.31 -21.14
CA PRO A 287 -4.93 -2.02 -21.48
C PRO A 287 -4.15 -1.39 -22.62
N SER A 288 -4.88 -0.69 -23.49
CA SER A 288 -4.28 0.06 -24.59
C SER A 288 -3.65 1.37 -24.10
N MET A 289 -2.71 1.96 -24.85
CA MET A 289 -2.15 3.27 -24.48
C MET A 289 -3.24 4.36 -24.30
N PRO A 290 -4.25 4.50 -25.19
CA PRO A 290 -5.33 5.45 -24.98
C PRO A 290 -6.15 5.20 -23.70
N GLU A 291 -6.24 3.95 -23.24
CA GLU A 291 -6.92 3.60 -22.00
C GLU A 291 -6.11 4.03 -20.78
N LYS A 292 -4.79 3.80 -20.79
CA LYS A 292 -3.85 4.27 -19.77
C LYS A 292 -3.88 5.79 -19.64
N GLU A 293 -3.78 6.50 -20.77
CA GLU A 293 -3.85 7.97 -20.83
C GLU A 293 -5.18 8.51 -20.31
N ARG A 294 -6.31 7.87 -20.68
CA ARG A 294 -7.64 8.24 -20.17
C ARG A 294 -7.72 8.10 -18.66
N LEU A 295 -7.29 6.97 -18.11
CA LEU A 295 -7.33 6.70 -16.67
C LEU A 295 -6.45 7.68 -15.90
N ALA A 296 -5.21 7.89 -16.34
CA ALA A 296 -4.30 8.86 -15.74
C ALA A 296 -4.92 10.27 -15.79
N THR A 297 -5.35 10.74 -16.96
CA THR A 297 -5.94 12.08 -17.11
C THR A 297 -7.17 12.26 -16.21
N TYR A 298 -8.03 11.24 -16.12
CA TYR A 298 -9.22 11.31 -15.29
C TYR A 298 -8.86 11.47 -13.82
N TYR A 299 -8.10 10.54 -13.23
CA TYR A 299 -7.87 10.52 -11.79
C TYR A 299 -7.01 11.68 -11.30
N TYR A 300 -5.92 12.00 -12.00
CA TYR A 300 -5.09 13.15 -11.66
C TYR A 300 -5.87 14.46 -11.79
N GLY A 301 -6.77 14.55 -12.78
CA GLY A 301 -7.65 15.70 -12.97
C GLY A 301 -8.72 15.89 -11.89
N LEU A 302 -8.94 14.91 -11.00
CA LEU A 302 -9.89 15.07 -9.87
C LEU A 302 -9.29 15.84 -8.68
N HIS A 303 -7.99 16.18 -8.71
CA HIS A 303 -7.27 16.70 -7.54
C HIS A 303 -7.98 17.89 -6.89
N ASP A 304 -8.25 18.94 -7.66
CA ASP A 304 -8.84 20.19 -7.13
C ASP A 304 -10.26 19.97 -6.60
N ASP A 305 -11.06 19.16 -7.28
CA ASP A 305 -12.43 18.86 -6.88
C ASP A 305 -12.50 18.05 -5.58
N ILE A 306 -11.57 17.10 -5.39
CA ILE A 306 -11.44 16.35 -4.13
C ILE A 306 -10.88 17.26 -3.03
N ALA A 307 -9.83 18.03 -3.33
CA ALA A 307 -9.20 18.96 -2.38
C ALA A 307 -10.20 19.98 -1.83
N ALA A 308 -11.10 20.50 -2.68
CA ALA A 308 -12.15 21.43 -2.28
C ALA A 308 -13.14 20.83 -1.26
N GLN A 309 -13.35 19.51 -1.29
CA GLN A 309 -14.31 18.80 -0.43
C GLN A 309 -13.68 18.19 0.82
N VAL A 310 -12.45 17.70 0.73
CA VAL A 310 -11.72 17.06 1.83
C VAL A 310 -10.92 18.10 2.63
N GLY A 311 -10.53 19.20 2.00
CA GLY A 311 -9.81 20.30 2.62
C GLY A 311 -8.31 20.01 2.82
N PRO A 312 -7.65 20.69 3.77
CA PRO A 312 -6.19 20.73 3.86
C PRO A 312 -5.52 19.42 4.27
N ARG A 313 -6.30 18.40 4.65
CA ARG A 313 -5.79 17.04 4.90
C ARG A 313 -5.61 16.25 3.62
N TYR A 314 -6.20 16.68 2.51
CA TYR A 314 -6.01 16.02 1.22
C TYR A 314 -4.62 16.28 0.68
N VAL A 315 -3.90 15.20 0.37
CA VAL A 315 -2.52 15.28 -0.12
C VAL A 315 -2.36 14.76 -1.55
N GLY A 316 -3.44 14.50 -2.28
CA GLY A 316 -3.34 13.84 -3.58
C GLY A 316 -2.84 12.41 -3.44
N GLY A 317 -1.64 12.13 -3.94
CA GLY A 317 -1.11 10.78 -4.12
C GLY A 317 -1.19 10.40 -5.59
N TYR A 318 -2.13 9.52 -5.92
CA TYR A 318 -2.32 8.97 -7.27
C TYR A 318 -1.16 8.13 -7.75
N PHE A 319 -0.60 7.30 -6.87
CA PHE A 319 0.52 6.43 -7.23
C PHE A 319 0.12 5.50 -8.37
N TRP A 320 0.60 5.82 -9.57
CA TRP A 320 0.37 5.00 -10.76
C TRP A 320 1.08 3.67 -10.56
N TRP A 321 0.29 2.60 -10.44
CA TRP A 321 0.76 1.28 -10.01
C TRP A 321 1.80 0.70 -10.97
N TYR A 322 1.50 0.72 -12.27
CA TYR A 322 2.32 0.12 -13.34
C TYR A 322 3.39 1.09 -13.88
N PHE A 323 3.95 1.97 -13.05
CA PHE A 323 4.86 3.00 -13.54
C PHE A 323 6.14 2.41 -14.11
N TYR A 324 6.67 1.32 -13.55
CA TYR A 324 7.82 0.65 -14.13
C TYR A 324 7.53 0.16 -15.55
N GLU A 325 6.47 -0.63 -15.75
CA GLU A 325 6.11 -1.17 -17.06
C GLU A 325 5.72 -0.08 -18.07
N ASP A 326 4.97 0.92 -17.60
CA ASP A 326 4.37 1.93 -18.47
C ASP A 326 5.31 3.08 -18.79
N ALA A 327 6.30 3.37 -17.95
CA ALA A 327 7.20 4.51 -18.11
C ALA A 327 8.67 4.11 -18.33
N VAL A 328 9.12 2.97 -17.79
CA VAL A 328 10.54 2.57 -17.74
C VAL A 328 10.85 1.37 -18.65
N ASP A 329 10.18 0.22 -18.47
CA ASP A 329 10.38 -1.03 -19.25
C ASP A 329 9.62 -1.01 -20.59
N THR A 330 9.70 0.11 -21.31
CA THR A 330 9.03 0.29 -22.60
C THR A 330 9.83 1.22 -23.50
N PRO A 331 9.80 1.04 -24.84
CA PRO A 331 10.38 2.01 -25.76
C PRO A 331 9.80 3.42 -25.56
N GLU A 332 10.60 4.45 -25.80
CA GLU A 332 10.24 5.86 -25.58
C GLU A 332 8.91 6.24 -26.28
N GLU A 333 8.69 5.77 -27.51
CA GLU A 333 7.48 6.00 -28.28
C GLU A 333 6.21 5.33 -27.71
N SER A 334 6.38 4.39 -26.79
CA SER A 334 5.31 3.65 -26.10
C SER A 334 5.32 3.90 -24.60
N SER A 335 6.06 4.92 -24.15
CA SER A 335 6.12 5.33 -22.74
C SER A 335 4.95 6.23 -22.40
N LEU A 336 4.29 5.94 -21.28
CA LEU A 336 3.28 6.79 -20.64
C LEU A 336 3.93 7.96 -19.88
N TRP A 337 5.26 7.97 -19.73
CA TRP A 337 5.97 8.98 -18.94
C TRP A 337 5.63 10.42 -19.33
N PRO A 338 5.58 10.82 -20.62
CA PRO A 338 5.23 12.21 -20.96
C PRO A 338 3.86 12.64 -20.44
N THR A 339 2.89 11.71 -20.43
CA THR A 339 1.55 11.95 -19.89
C THR A 339 1.59 12.05 -18.36
N LEU A 340 2.23 11.09 -17.69
CA LEU A 340 2.35 11.11 -16.23
C LEU A 340 3.12 12.33 -15.74
N ASP A 341 4.25 12.68 -16.36
CA ASP A 341 5.06 13.84 -15.97
C ASP A 341 4.27 15.14 -16.11
N ALA A 342 3.54 15.34 -17.21
CA ALA A 342 2.68 16.52 -17.36
C ALA A 342 1.62 16.60 -16.25
N LEU A 343 0.88 15.52 -16.02
CA LEU A 343 -0.17 15.47 -15.00
C LEU A 343 0.38 15.65 -13.59
N LEU A 344 1.49 14.96 -13.27
CA LEU A 344 2.17 15.06 -11.99
C LEU A 344 2.73 16.44 -11.74
N ASN A 345 3.15 17.20 -12.76
CA ASN A 345 3.63 18.57 -12.61
C ASN A 345 2.50 19.60 -12.47
N ASP A 346 1.30 19.29 -12.95
CA ASP A 346 0.11 20.14 -12.86
C ASP A 346 -0.61 20.07 -11.50
N LEU A 347 -0.32 19.06 -10.66
CA LEU A 347 -0.85 18.95 -9.29
C LEU A 347 -0.42 20.11 -8.37
#